data_AF-A0A2N0ZJ89-F1
#
_entry.id   AF-A0A2N0ZJ89-F1
#
_cell.length_a   1.000
_cell.length_b   1.000
_cell.length_c   1.000
_cell.angle_alpha   90.00
_cell.angle_beta   90.00
_cell.angle_gamma   90.00
#
_symmetry.space_group_name_H-M   'P 1'
#
loop_
_entity.id
_entity.type
_entity.pdbx_description
1 polymer ?
#
loop_
_entity_poly.entity_id
_entity_poly.type
_entity_poly.pdbx_seq_one_letter_code
_entity_poly.pdbx_strand_id
1 'polypeptide(L)'
;MHRKKTNSKIDFGLTFNSLNSLHLKRQKECKRTLWIFERNKKDPSIFYYDVELELEEKIAESFDDFISRLYRNPEQPYSANTLFPEDKTTFTYKEGEAVFSGDNVREICFALEHFINFKSDSNWLLLQIKKLAKNEDETIVQEASEVLYRIVDERLNEQNINKQLISEITELLKANFYSSVKNYSKKIERLLNEKRS
;
A
#
# COMPACT_ATOMS: atom_id res chain seq x y z
N MET A 1 -40.57 -18.14 -10.17
CA MET A 1 -40.35 -18.12 -8.71
C MET A 1 -38.97 -17.50 -8.44
N HIS A 2 -38.89 -16.19 -8.18
CA HIS A 2 -37.64 -15.48 -7.95
C HIS A 2 -37.17 -15.68 -6.50
N ARG A 3 -36.08 -16.44 -6.30
CA ARG A 3 -35.42 -16.54 -4.99
C ARG A 3 -34.40 -15.42 -4.85
N LYS A 4 -34.60 -14.60 -3.82
CA LYS A 4 -33.74 -13.50 -3.40
C LYS A 4 -32.36 -14.04 -3.02
N LYS A 5 -31.31 -13.38 -3.54
CA LYS A 5 -29.90 -13.57 -3.18
C LYS A 5 -29.69 -13.08 -1.75
N THR A 6 -29.06 -13.87 -0.91
CA THR A 6 -28.61 -13.47 0.43
C THR A 6 -27.09 -13.56 0.45
N ASN A 7 -26.42 -12.42 0.46
CA ASN A 7 -24.98 -12.32 0.73
C ASN A 7 -24.77 -12.42 2.24
N SER A 8 -23.95 -13.34 2.72
CA SER A 8 -23.49 -13.34 4.10
C SER A 8 -22.10 -12.72 4.17
N LYS A 9 -22.03 -11.52 4.75
CA LYS A 9 -20.79 -10.86 5.14
C LYS A 9 -20.36 -11.45 6.48
N ILE A 10 -19.17 -12.02 6.57
CA ILE A 10 -18.56 -12.36 7.86
C ILE A 10 -17.59 -11.23 8.16
N ASP A 11 -18.03 -10.27 8.98
CA ASP A 11 -17.16 -9.25 9.56
C ASP A 11 -16.37 -9.89 10.70
N PHE A 12 -15.04 -9.93 10.58
CA PHE A 12 -14.17 -10.15 11.73
C PHE A 12 -14.13 -8.86 12.56
N GLY A 13 -15.18 -8.64 13.35
CA GLY A 13 -15.30 -7.50 14.25
C GLY A 13 -14.43 -7.68 15.49
N LEU A 14 -13.37 -6.88 15.60
CA LEU A 14 -12.86 -6.45 16.90
C LEU A 14 -13.92 -5.53 17.51
N THR A 15 -14.60 -5.99 18.56
CA THR A 15 -15.62 -5.21 19.26
C THR A 15 -14.98 -4.12 20.09
N PHE A 16 -15.27 -2.85 19.78
CA PHE A 16 -15.09 -1.73 20.71
C PHE A 16 -16.46 -1.11 21.00
N ASN A 17 -16.92 -1.26 22.25
CA ASN A 17 -18.22 -0.78 22.69
C ASN A 17 -18.14 0.65 23.25
N SER A 18 -19.21 1.38 22.95
CA SER A 18 -19.72 2.61 23.55
C SER A 18 -19.23 3.96 22.99
N LEU A 19 -20.23 4.67 22.47
CA LEU A 19 -20.26 6.01 21.89
C LEU A 19 -20.06 7.08 22.97
N ASN A 20 -19.38 8.19 22.62
CA ASN A 20 -20.06 9.48 22.51
C ASN A 20 -19.22 10.57 21.81
N SER A 21 -19.82 11.12 20.75
CA SER A 21 -19.64 12.43 20.12
C SER A 21 -18.27 13.13 20.20
N LEU A 22 -17.56 13.19 19.08
CA LEU A 22 -17.30 14.42 18.31
C LEU A 22 -16.32 14.15 17.16
N HIS A 23 -16.60 14.78 16.02
CA HIS A 23 -15.68 15.08 14.92
C HIS A 23 -15.24 13.95 13.96
N LEU A 24 -15.86 14.05 12.79
CA LEU A 24 -15.45 13.60 11.47
C LEU A 24 -13.94 13.84 11.20
N LYS A 25 -13.15 12.77 11.13
CA LYS A 25 -12.04 12.56 10.19
C LYS A 25 -11.92 11.06 10.00
N ARG A 26 -12.57 10.53 8.96
CA ARG A 26 -12.38 9.14 8.54
C ARG A 26 -10.91 8.97 8.20
N GLN A 27 -10.16 8.36 9.11
CA GLN A 27 -8.97 7.60 8.75
C GLN A 27 -9.40 6.68 7.59
N LYS A 28 -8.68 6.76 6.48
CA LYS A 28 -8.75 5.73 5.43
C LYS A 28 -8.23 4.45 6.09
N GLU A 29 -9.14 3.69 6.69
CA GLU A 29 -8.89 2.36 7.23
C GLU A 29 -8.30 1.51 6.11
N CYS A 30 -7.12 0.94 6.36
CA CYS A 30 -6.38 0.00 5.52
C CYS A 30 -7.33 -1.12 5.03
N LYS A 31 -7.55 -1.23 3.72
CA LYS A 31 -8.55 -2.16 3.13
C LYS A 31 -7.89 -3.39 2.52
N ARG A 32 -7.20 -4.17 3.35
CA ARG A 32 -6.91 -5.58 3.01
C ARG A 32 -8.16 -6.39 3.37
N THR A 33 -8.82 -6.99 2.37
CA THR A 33 -10.07 -7.74 2.60
C THR A 33 -10.00 -9.10 1.95
N LEU A 34 -9.97 -10.16 2.77
CA LEU A 34 -10.08 -11.53 2.30
C LEU A 34 -11.54 -11.82 1.93
N TRP A 35 -11.77 -12.29 0.69
CA TRP A 35 -13.10 -12.70 0.23
C TRP A 35 -13.12 -14.21 -0.05
N ILE A 36 -14.00 -14.93 0.63
CA ILE A 36 -14.26 -16.35 0.36
C ILE A 36 -15.40 -16.43 -0.67
N PHE A 37 -15.12 -16.95 -1.87
CA PHE A 37 -16.14 -17.11 -2.92
C PHE A 37 -16.74 -18.52 -2.89
N GLU A 38 -17.96 -18.64 -2.37
CA GLU A 38 -18.75 -19.87 -2.53
C GLU A 38 -19.38 -19.92 -3.92
N ARG A 39 -18.70 -20.60 -4.86
CA ARG A 39 -19.31 -21.00 -6.13
C ARG A 39 -19.54 -22.51 -6.14
N ASN A 40 -20.59 -22.95 -5.44
CA ASN A 40 -21.19 -24.29 -5.55
C ASN A 40 -20.23 -25.49 -5.48
N LYS A 41 -19.39 -25.60 -4.43
CA LYS A 41 -18.70 -26.87 -4.09
C LYS A 41 -18.58 -26.99 -2.58
N LYS A 42 -18.63 -28.24 -2.09
CA LYS A 42 -18.42 -28.64 -0.69
C LYS A 42 -17.09 -28.16 -0.09
N ASP A 43 -16.21 -27.62 -0.93
CA ASP A 43 -14.89 -27.11 -0.60
C ASP A 43 -14.53 -25.97 -1.56
N PRO A 44 -14.82 -24.70 -1.20
CA PRO A 44 -14.57 -23.55 -2.07
C PRO A 44 -13.09 -23.15 -2.04
N SER A 45 -12.54 -22.80 -3.21
CA SER A 45 -11.21 -22.20 -3.28
C SER A 45 -11.17 -20.82 -2.64
N ILE A 46 -10.03 -20.49 -2.06
CA ILE A 46 -9.81 -19.22 -1.34
C ILE A 46 -9.01 -18.27 -2.22
N PHE A 47 -9.51 -17.05 -2.35
CA PHE A 47 -8.87 -15.99 -3.11
C PHE A 47 -8.53 -14.81 -2.19
N TYR A 48 -7.31 -14.29 -2.32
CA TYR A 48 -6.87 -13.04 -1.73
C TYR A 48 -7.14 -11.91 -2.71
N TYR A 49 -7.75 -10.83 -2.21
CA TYR A 49 -7.95 -9.61 -2.97
C TYR A 49 -7.28 -8.47 -2.24
N ASP A 50 -6.26 -7.91 -2.90
CA ASP A 50 -5.66 -6.67 -2.46
C ASP A 50 -6.29 -5.52 -3.25
N VAL A 51 -7.17 -4.77 -2.59
CA VAL A 51 -7.85 -3.62 -3.21
C VAL A 51 -6.84 -2.51 -3.49
N GLU A 52 -5.83 -2.34 -2.63
CA GLU A 52 -4.79 -1.32 -2.74
C GLU A 52 -3.79 -1.66 -3.85
N LEU A 53 -3.59 -2.93 -4.17
CA LEU A 53 -2.73 -3.36 -5.29
C LEU A 53 -3.50 -3.76 -6.56
N GLU A 54 -4.84 -3.73 -6.53
CA GLU A 54 -5.69 -4.29 -7.60
C GLU A 54 -5.27 -5.73 -7.98
N LEU A 55 -4.93 -6.53 -6.97
CA LEU A 55 -4.44 -7.90 -7.11
C LEU A 55 -5.54 -8.90 -6.72
N GLU A 56 -5.75 -9.90 -7.57
CA GLU A 56 -6.55 -11.09 -7.28
C GLU A 56 -5.65 -12.32 -7.39
N GLU A 57 -5.51 -13.07 -6.29
CA GLU A 57 -4.66 -14.25 -6.24
C GLU A 57 -5.42 -15.42 -5.62
N LYS A 58 -5.37 -16.60 -6.25
CA LYS A 58 -5.88 -17.83 -5.65
C LYS A 58 -4.85 -18.37 -4.67
N ILE A 59 -5.15 -18.31 -3.37
CA ILE A 59 -4.20 -18.67 -2.30
C ILE A 59 -4.36 -20.09 -1.77
N ALA A 60 -5.52 -20.71 -1.98
CA ALA A 60 -5.75 -22.11 -1.62
C ALA A 60 -6.83 -22.75 -2.49
N GLU A 61 -6.71 -24.07 -2.68
CA GLU A 61 -7.72 -24.85 -3.41
C GLU A 61 -9.01 -25.04 -2.60
N SER A 62 -8.92 -24.87 -1.28
CA SER A 62 -9.82 -25.38 -0.25
C SER A 62 -9.68 -24.59 1.05
N PHE A 63 -10.71 -24.56 1.91
CA PHE A 63 -10.60 -23.91 3.22
C PHE A 63 -9.65 -24.68 4.16
N ASP A 64 -9.67 -26.02 4.12
CA ASP A 64 -8.78 -26.85 4.92
C ASP A 64 -7.32 -26.68 4.48
N ASP A 65 -7.08 -26.59 3.16
CA ASP A 65 -5.77 -26.27 2.59
C ASP A 65 -5.26 -24.91 3.10
N PHE A 66 -6.13 -23.89 3.12
CA PHE A 66 -5.80 -22.57 3.66
C PHE A 66 -5.40 -22.61 5.15
N ILE A 67 -6.20 -23.24 6.01
CA ILE A 67 -5.92 -23.34 7.46
C ILE A 67 -4.62 -24.10 7.72
N SER A 68 -4.32 -25.14 6.94
CA SER A 68 -3.09 -25.92 7.08
C SER A 68 -1.80 -25.10 6.82
N ARG A 69 -1.92 -24.04 6.01
CA ARG A 69 -0.82 -23.13 5.64
C ARG A 69 -0.72 -21.91 6.56
N LEU A 70 -1.84 -21.48 7.17
CA LEU A 70 -1.95 -20.26 7.97
C LEU A 70 -0.97 -20.21 9.16
N TYR A 71 -0.71 -21.36 9.78
CA TYR A 71 0.11 -21.47 10.99
C TYR A 71 1.55 -21.91 10.74
N ARG A 72 1.97 -22.03 9.46
CA ARG A 72 3.25 -22.66 9.11
C ARG A 72 4.40 -21.70 8.80
N ASN A 73 4.22 -20.38 8.90
CA ASN A 73 5.29 -19.45 8.55
C ASN A 73 5.80 -18.62 9.73
N PRO A 74 6.79 -19.11 10.50
CA PRO A 74 7.48 -18.32 11.52
C PRO A 74 8.39 -17.22 10.93
N GLU A 75 8.55 -17.16 9.61
CA GLU A 75 9.40 -16.18 8.90
C GLU A 75 8.58 -15.13 8.13
N GLN A 76 7.41 -14.72 8.63
CA GLN A 76 6.71 -13.62 7.97
C GLN A 76 7.55 -12.33 8.01
N PRO A 77 7.79 -11.70 6.84
CA PRO A 77 8.46 -10.41 6.80
C PRO A 77 7.58 -9.40 7.53
N TYR A 78 8.21 -8.70 8.46
CA TYR A 78 7.67 -7.63 9.28
C TYR A 78 6.58 -6.83 8.56
N SER A 79 5.37 -6.79 9.11
CA SER A 79 4.38 -5.81 8.67
C SER A 79 4.88 -4.42 9.08
N ALA A 80 5.17 -3.54 8.11
CA ALA A 80 5.55 -2.14 8.35
C ALA A 80 4.49 -1.34 9.16
N ASN A 81 3.29 -1.92 9.34
CA ASN A 81 2.16 -1.32 10.06
C ASN A 81 2.15 -1.55 11.58
N THR A 82 3.14 -2.27 12.14
CA THR A 82 3.26 -2.39 13.60
C THR A 82 4.18 -1.28 14.12
N LEU A 83 3.64 -0.40 14.95
CA LEU A 83 4.39 0.64 15.66
C LEU A 83 4.77 0.11 17.04
N PHE A 84 6.06 0.15 17.37
CA PHE A 84 6.59 -0.04 18.71
C PHE A 84 7.00 1.30 19.33
N PRO A 85 7.02 1.41 20.66
CA PRO A 85 7.40 2.64 21.36
C PRO A 85 8.78 3.20 20.97
N GLU A 86 9.71 2.33 20.58
CA GLU A 86 11.06 2.66 20.15
C GLU A 86 11.16 3.18 18.70
N ASP A 87 10.08 3.09 17.92
CA ASP A 87 10.11 3.50 16.52
C ASP A 87 10.20 5.02 16.36
N LYS A 88 11.15 5.44 15.53
CA LYS A 88 11.25 6.83 15.10
C LYS A 88 10.24 7.11 13.98
N THR A 89 9.31 8.02 14.24
CA THR A 89 8.23 8.40 13.30
C THR A 89 8.34 9.85 12.81
N THR A 90 9.37 10.58 13.24
CA THR A 90 9.62 11.97 12.85
C THR A 90 11.05 12.14 12.36
N PHE A 91 11.21 12.91 11.28
CA PHE A 91 12.49 13.03 10.59
C PHE A 91 12.73 14.47 10.12
N THR A 92 13.92 14.99 10.38
CA THR A 92 14.44 16.15 9.65
C THR A 92 14.91 15.72 8.26
N TYR A 93 15.05 16.67 7.32
CA TYR A 93 15.57 16.36 5.98
C TYR A 93 16.93 15.63 6.02
N LYS A 94 17.85 16.08 6.87
CA LYS A 94 19.17 15.44 7.02
C LYS A 94 19.08 13.98 7.50
N GLU A 95 18.17 13.70 8.43
CA GLU A 95 17.92 12.34 8.90
C GLU A 95 17.25 11.51 7.81
N GLY A 96 16.30 12.09 7.06
CA GLY A 96 15.68 11.45 5.91
C GLY A 96 16.68 11.04 4.84
N GLU A 97 17.61 11.94 4.46
CA GLU A 97 18.67 11.61 3.48
C GLU A 97 19.57 10.48 3.96
N ALA A 98 19.89 10.44 5.26
CA ALA A 98 20.66 9.35 5.84
C ALA A 98 19.90 8.03 5.77
N VAL A 99 18.62 8.03 6.17
CA VAL A 99 17.74 6.84 6.13
C VAL A 99 17.56 6.33 4.71
N PHE A 100 17.23 7.20 3.74
CA PHE A 100 17.09 6.84 2.32
C PHE A 100 18.41 6.47 1.64
N SER A 101 19.54 6.54 2.34
CA SER A 101 20.83 6.03 1.90
C SER A 101 21.20 4.68 2.50
N GLY A 102 20.47 4.22 3.50
CA GLY A 102 20.59 2.89 4.06
C GLY A 102 19.70 1.87 3.35
N ASP A 103 19.58 0.71 4.00
CA ASP A 103 18.83 -0.47 3.57
C ASP A 103 17.82 -0.95 4.63
N ASN A 104 17.70 -0.24 5.76
CA ASN A 104 16.72 -0.57 6.79
C ASN A 104 15.30 -0.25 6.28
N VAL A 105 14.63 -1.29 5.79
CA VAL A 105 13.27 -1.25 5.25
C VAL A 105 12.33 -0.46 6.17
N ARG A 106 12.36 -0.75 7.48
CA ARG A 106 11.45 -0.16 8.45
C ARG A 106 11.65 1.35 8.62
N GLU A 107 12.90 1.77 8.80
CA GLU A 107 13.22 3.20 8.92
C GLU A 107 12.85 3.95 7.65
N ILE A 108 13.11 3.34 6.48
CA ILE A 108 12.73 3.92 5.18
C ILE A 108 11.21 4.09 5.07
N CYS A 109 10.42 3.08 5.46
CA CYS A 109 8.96 3.16 5.47
C CYS A 109 8.47 4.32 6.36
N PHE A 110 8.98 4.42 7.59
CA PHE A 110 8.59 5.50 8.49
C PHE A 110 9.03 6.89 8.02
N ALA A 111 10.21 7.00 7.39
CA ALA A 111 10.66 8.25 6.82
C ALA A 111 9.78 8.65 5.61
N LEU A 112 9.46 7.72 4.72
CA LEU A 112 8.53 7.93 3.62
C LEU A 112 7.16 8.41 4.12
N GLU A 113 6.60 7.72 5.11
CA GLU A 113 5.30 8.05 5.70
C GLU A 113 5.32 9.40 6.44
N HIS A 114 6.43 9.75 7.09
CA HIS A 114 6.64 11.08 7.64
C HIS A 114 6.61 12.15 6.55
N PHE A 115 7.45 12.04 5.52
CA PHE A 115 7.55 13.11 4.52
C PHE A 115 6.27 13.25 3.68
N ILE A 116 5.52 12.19 3.40
CA ILE A 116 4.26 12.29 2.63
C ILE A 116 3.07 12.83 3.44
N ASN A 117 3.06 12.68 4.77
CA ASN A 117 1.98 13.21 5.61
C ASN A 117 2.22 14.64 6.10
N PHE A 118 3.47 15.06 6.17
CA PHE A 118 3.83 16.43 6.51
C PHE A 118 4.02 17.27 5.24
N LYS A 119 3.92 18.61 5.34
CA LYS A 119 4.16 19.56 4.22
C LYS A 119 5.65 19.64 3.84
N SER A 120 6.22 18.51 3.47
CA SER A 120 7.56 18.39 2.91
C SER A 120 7.61 18.97 1.50
N ASP A 121 8.81 19.32 1.05
CA ASP A 121 9.08 19.68 -0.33
C ASP A 121 8.90 18.44 -1.22
N SER A 122 7.87 18.47 -2.07
CA SER A 122 7.54 17.36 -2.98
C SER A 122 8.66 17.08 -3.98
N ASN A 123 9.40 18.08 -4.44
CA ASN A 123 10.51 17.87 -5.38
C ASN A 123 11.70 17.19 -4.71
N TRP A 124 12.02 17.58 -3.47
CA TRP A 124 13.02 16.86 -2.69
C TRP A 124 12.60 15.41 -2.47
N LEU A 125 11.34 15.17 -2.09
CA LEU A 125 10.84 13.81 -1.86
C LEU A 125 10.85 12.96 -3.15
N LEU A 126 10.51 13.54 -4.30
CA LEU A 126 10.61 12.87 -5.60
C LEU A 126 12.05 12.42 -5.92
N LEU A 127 13.07 13.18 -5.53
CA LEU A 127 14.47 12.76 -5.70
C LEU A 127 14.79 11.52 -4.85
N GLN A 128 14.28 11.45 -3.63
CA GLN A 128 14.46 10.29 -2.75
C GLN A 128 13.72 9.07 -3.30
N ILE A 129 12.47 9.24 -3.74
CA ILE A 129 11.70 8.17 -4.38
C ILE A 129 12.42 7.62 -5.62
N LYS A 130 12.99 8.50 -6.47
CA LYS A 130 13.75 8.05 -7.65
C LYS A 130 14.94 7.16 -7.29
N LYS A 131 15.58 7.44 -6.16
CA LYS A 131 16.67 6.60 -5.64
C LYS A 131 16.13 5.25 -5.15
N LEU A 132 15.07 5.28 -4.34
CA LEU A 132 14.45 4.07 -3.78
C LEU A 132 13.80 3.17 -4.85
N ALA A 133 13.31 3.73 -5.94
CA ALA A 133 12.73 2.99 -7.07
C ALA A 133 13.72 2.02 -7.76
N LYS A 134 15.02 2.15 -7.46
CA LYS A 134 16.11 1.29 -7.95
C LYS A 134 16.63 0.31 -6.90
N ASN A 135 16.02 0.25 -5.72
CA ASN A 135 16.40 -0.69 -4.67
C ASN A 135 16.07 -2.14 -5.10
N GLU A 136 16.82 -3.10 -4.58
CA GLU A 136 16.60 -4.53 -4.84
C GLU A 136 15.45 -5.09 -3.98
N ASP A 137 15.22 -4.50 -2.80
CA ASP A 137 14.15 -4.88 -1.88
C ASP A 137 12.77 -4.42 -2.41
N GLU A 138 11.89 -5.39 -2.65
CA GLU A 138 10.53 -5.14 -3.17
C GLU A 138 9.73 -4.21 -2.26
N THR A 139 9.84 -4.37 -0.94
CA THR A 139 9.06 -3.59 0.03
C THR A 139 9.43 -2.11 -0.08
N ILE A 140 10.74 -1.81 -0.13
CA ILE A 140 11.22 -0.42 -0.29
C ILE A 140 10.69 0.19 -1.60
N VAL A 141 10.78 -0.54 -2.71
CA VAL A 141 10.33 -0.05 -4.01
C VAL A 141 8.81 0.15 -4.02
N GLN A 142 8.05 -0.78 -3.42
CA GLN A 142 6.61 -0.71 -3.33
C GLN A 142 6.15 0.51 -2.50
N GLU A 143 6.74 0.72 -1.33
CA GLU A 143 6.43 1.87 -0.46
C GLU A 143 6.77 3.21 -1.15
N ALA A 144 7.91 3.28 -1.83
CA ALA A 144 8.25 4.45 -2.64
C ALA A 144 7.25 4.69 -3.79
N SER A 145 6.73 3.62 -4.38
CA SER A 145 5.71 3.68 -5.45
C SER A 145 4.37 4.19 -4.92
N GLU A 146 3.97 3.76 -3.73
CA GLU A 146 2.77 4.27 -3.06
C GLU A 146 2.90 5.75 -2.74
N VAL A 147 4.03 6.19 -2.19
CA VAL A 147 4.27 7.61 -1.93
C VAL A 147 4.23 8.42 -3.22
N LEU A 148 4.81 7.92 -4.32
CA LEU A 148 4.69 8.59 -5.63
C LEU A 148 3.23 8.73 -6.06
N TYR A 149 2.44 7.66 -5.94
CA TYR A 149 1.01 7.69 -6.23
C TYR A 149 0.29 8.78 -5.40
N ARG A 150 0.58 8.88 -4.10
CA ARG A 150 0.02 9.91 -3.23
C ARG A 150 0.45 11.33 -3.62
N ILE A 151 1.71 11.54 -4.02
CA ILE A 151 2.17 12.83 -4.57
C ILE A 151 1.34 13.20 -5.81
N VAL A 152 1.10 12.25 -6.72
CA VAL A 152 0.30 12.52 -7.93
C VAL A 152 -1.17 12.79 -7.58
N ASP A 153 -1.73 12.10 -6.59
CA ASP A 153 -3.11 12.30 -6.16
C ASP A 153 -3.31 13.64 -5.44
N GLU A 154 -2.47 13.91 -4.46
CA GLU A 154 -2.69 14.98 -3.48
C GLU A 154 -1.94 16.27 -3.84
N ARG A 155 -0.79 16.17 -4.54
CA ARG A 155 0.20 17.24 -4.66
C ARG A 155 0.58 17.64 -6.09
N LEU A 156 0.02 17.00 -7.12
CA LEU A 156 0.36 17.28 -8.53
C LEU A 156 0.14 18.74 -8.97
N ASN A 157 -0.72 19.48 -8.26
CA ASN A 157 -1.05 20.87 -8.55
C ASN A 157 -0.21 21.87 -7.73
N GLU A 158 0.77 21.41 -6.94
CA GLU A 158 1.71 22.29 -6.26
C GLU A 158 2.52 23.12 -7.25
N GLN A 159 2.80 24.36 -6.86
CA GLN A 159 3.59 25.27 -7.67
C GLN A 159 5.00 24.71 -7.84
N ASN A 160 5.48 24.61 -9.09
CA ASN A 160 6.81 24.12 -9.45
C ASN A 160 7.07 22.62 -9.21
N ILE A 161 6.03 21.78 -9.05
CA ILE A 161 6.26 20.34 -8.98
C ILE A 161 6.89 19.80 -10.28
N ASN A 162 7.91 18.96 -10.14
CA ASN A 162 8.68 18.43 -11.25
C ASN A 162 7.95 17.25 -11.91
N LYS A 163 7.03 17.56 -12.83
CA LYS A 163 6.26 16.55 -13.58
C LYS A 163 7.12 15.65 -14.48
N GLN A 164 8.28 16.15 -14.93
CA GLN A 164 9.24 15.36 -15.70
C GLN A 164 9.83 14.26 -14.81
N LEU A 165 10.24 14.60 -13.59
CA LEU A 165 10.77 13.65 -12.62
C LEU A 165 9.73 12.58 -12.24
N ILE A 166 8.46 12.95 -12.07
CA ILE A 166 7.36 11.98 -11.87
C ILE A 166 7.29 10.98 -13.02
N SER A 167 7.38 11.47 -14.27
CA SER A 167 7.31 10.61 -15.46
C SER A 167 8.51 9.66 -15.54
N GLU A 168 9.72 10.15 -15.24
CA GLU A 168 10.93 9.32 -15.18
C GLU A 168 10.83 8.21 -14.13
N ILE A 169 10.32 8.53 -12.94
CA ILE A 169 10.14 7.51 -11.89
C ILE A 169 9.08 6.49 -12.34
N THR A 170 7.97 6.95 -12.92
CA THR A 170 6.89 6.06 -13.40
C THR A 170 7.41 5.05 -14.43
N GLU A 171 8.28 5.46 -15.34
CA GLU A 171 8.93 4.55 -16.30
C GLU A 171 9.87 3.55 -15.64
N LEU A 172 10.60 3.95 -14.58
CA LEU A 172 11.41 3.00 -13.78
C LEU A 172 10.52 1.92 -13.13
N LEU A 173 9.39 2.32 -12.55
CA LEU A 173 8.45 1.40 -11.90
C LEU A 173 7.82 0.43 -12.91
N LYS A 174 7.51 0.91 -14.11
CA LYS A 174 6.95 0.11 -15.20
C LYS A 174 7.91 -0.97 -15.69
N ALA A 175 9.20 -0.66 -15.72
CA ALA A 175 10.26 -1.59 -16.09
C ALA A 175 10.66 -2.56 -14.96
N ASN A 176 10.11 -2.39 -13.75
CA ASN A 176 10.48 -3.19 -12.59
C ASN A 176 10.04 -4.66 -12.73
N PHE A 177 10.73 -5.59 -12.07
CA PHE A 177 10.39 -7.02 -12.10
C PHE A 177 9.07 -7.30 -11.37
N TYR A 178 8.85 -6.69 -10.20
CA TYR A 178 7.74 -6.99 -9.29
C TYR A 178 6.38 -6.52 -9.83
N SER A 179 5.37 -7.38 -9.75
CA SER A 179 4.01 -7.09 -10.24
C SER A 179 3.30 -6.02 -9.41
N SER A 180 3.53 -6.03 -8.09
CA SER A 180 3.07 -5.02 -7.13
C SER A 180 3.49 -3.60 -7.57
N VAL A 181 4.77 -3.43 -7.89
CA VAL A 181 5.37 -2.17 -8.36
C VAL A 181 4.81 -1.75 -9.72
N LYS A 182 4.70 -2.69 -10.67
CA LYS A 182 4.07 -2.44 -11.99
C LYS A 182 2.60 -2.01 -11.87
N ASN A 183 1.88 -2.48 -10.87
CA ASN A 183 0.49 -2.06 -10.66
C ASN A 183 0.41 -0.60 -10.20
N TYR A 184 1.32 -0.15 -9.33
CA TYR A 184 1.42 1.28 -9.00
C TYR A 184 1.75 2.15 -10.22
N SER A 185 2.65 1.71 -11.10
CA SER A 185 2.96 2.50 -12.32
C SER A 185 1.71 2.72 -13.18
N LYS A 186 0.88 1.69 -13.38
CA LYS A 186 -0.40 1.80 -14.10
C LYS A 186 -1.37 2.76 -13.41
N LYS A 187 -1.48 2.69 -12.08
CA LYS A 187 -2.34 3.58 -11.28
C LYS A 187 -1.91 5.04 -11.43
N ILE A 188 -0.61 5.29 -11.38
CA ILE A 188 -0.02 6.62 -11.57
C ILE A 188 -0.30 7.15 -12.98
N GLU A 189 -0.07 6.33 -14.01
CA GLU A 189 -0.37 6.70 -15.41
C GLU A 189 -1.85 7.07 -15.60
N ARG A 190 -2.77 6.26 -15.06
CA ARG A 190 -4.22 6.54 -15.08
C ARG A 190 -4.52 7.90 -14.44
N LEU A 191 -3.99 8.14 -13.25
CA LEU A 191 -4.23 9.36 -12.49
C LEU A 191 -3.65 10.61 -13.17
N LEU A 192 -2.49 10.49 -13.79
CA LEU A 192 -1.90 11.57 -14.60
C LEU A 192 -2.76 11.91 -15.82
N ASN A 193 -3.37 10.91 -16.47
CA ASN A 193 -4.26 11.14 -17.61
C ASN A 193 -5.58 11.81 -17.18
N GLU A 194 -6.15 11.37 -16.04
CA GLU A 194 -7.36 11.97 -15.48
C GLU A 194 -7.16 13.45 -15.11
N LYS A 195 -6.02 13.82 -14.53
CA LYS A 195 -5.71 15.20 -14.14
C LYS A 195 -5.26 16.11 -15.30
N ARG A 196 -5.07 15.57 -16.51
CA ARG A 196 -4.78 16.34 -17.74
C ARG A 196 -6.04 16.72 -18.53
N SER A 197 -7.16 16.03 -18.27
CA SER A 197 -8.46 16.22 -18.93
C SER A 197 -9.27 17.29 -18.22
#